data_AF-A0A6L4Z0I1-F1
#
_entry.id   AF-A0A6L4Z0I1-F1
#
_cell.length_a   1.000
_cell.length_b   1.000
_cell.length_c   1.000
_cell.angle_alpha   90.00
_cell.angle_beta   90.00
_cell.angle_gamma   90.00
#
_symmetry.space_group_name_H-M   'P 1'
#
loop_
_entity.id
_entity.type
_entity.pdbx_description
1 polymer ?
#
loop_
_entity_poly.entity_id
_entity_poly.type
_entity_poly.pdbx_seq_one_letter_code
_entity_poly.pdbx_strand_id
1 'polypeptide(L)'
;MLHEPAAKTGLDKAADKKASLGVKMFFIYTLVYAGFVLIGLTRPELMGLELIGGQNIAIVYGFGLIVLAIIMGFIYNYFCTKMEDKMNKN
;
A
#
# COMPACT_ATOMS: atom_id res chain seq x y z
N MET A 1 15.02 -31.30 10.12
CA MET A 1 14.57 -30.00 9.57
C MET A 1 15.75 -29.37 8.84
N LEU A 2 16.06 -29.82 7.62
CA LEU A 2 17.01 -29.16 6.73
C LEU A 2 16.18 -28.35 5.74
N HIS A 3 16.03 -27.05 6.00
CA HIS A 3 15.63 -26.14 4.94
C HIS A 3 16.84 -26.00 4.01
N GLU A 4 16.63 -26.11 2.69
CA GLU A 4 17.68 -25.86 1.71
C GLU A 4 18.27 -24.45 1.95
N PRO A 5 19.61 -24.30 1.86
CA PRO A 5 20.22 -22.99 2.03
C PRO A 5 19.58 -22.01 1.05
N ALA A 6 19.19 -20.84 1.54
CA ALA A 6 18.57 -19.81 0.74
C ALA A 6 19.34 -19.65 -0.57
N ALA A 7 18.62 -19.74 -1.70
CA ALA A 7 19.23 -19.57 -3.01
C ALA A 7 20.04 -18.27 -3.00
N LYS A 8 21.31 -18.32 -3.43
CA LYS A 8 22.15 -17.13 -3.53
C LYS A 8 21.60 -16.25 -4.64
N THR A 9 20.61 -15.43 -4.31
CA THR A 9 20.06 -14.41 -5.21
C THR A 9 21.17 -13.42 -5.50
N GLY A 10 21.53 -13.25 -6.78
CA GLY A 10 22.49 -12.24 -7.20
C GLY A 10 22.03 -10.82 -6.83
N LEU A 11 22.95 -9.84 -6.87
CA LEU A 11 22.66 -8.45 -6.53
C LEU A 11 21.53 -7.90 -7.44
N ASP A 12 20.39 -7.54 -6.84
CA ASP A 12 19.31 -6.84 -7.53
C ASP A 12 19.67 -5.37 -7.72
N LYS A 13 20.04 -5.00 -8.95
CA LYS A 13 20.45 -3.62 -9.28
C LYS A 13 19.29 -2.63 -9.14
N ALA A 14 18.03 -3.09 -9.13
CA ALA A 14 16.85 -2.26 -9.00
C ALA A 14 16.39 -2.02 -7.56
N ALA A 15 17.00 -2.68 -6.56
CA ALA A 15 16.55 -2.67 -5.16
C ALA A 15 16.34 -1.26 -4.59
N ASP A 16 17.32 -0.36 -4.76
CA ASP A 16 17.24 1.02 -4.25
C ASP A 16 16.08 1.81 -4.86
N LYS A 17 15.80 1.61 -6.16
CA LYS A 17 14.70 2.30 -6.83
C LYS A 17 13.34 1.78 -6.40
N LYS A 18 13.22 0.47 -6.15
CA LYS A 18 12.01 -0.14 -5.58
C LYS A 18 11.74 0.41 -4.20
N ALA A 19 12.76 0.46 -3.34
CA ALA A 19 12.64 1.03 -2.00
C ALA A 19 12.18 2.50 -2.03
N SER A 20 12.79 3.33 -2.87
CA SER A 20 12.38 4.74 -3.02
C SER A 20 10.93 4.90 -3.48
N LEU A 21 10.49 4.06 -4.42
CA LEU A 21 9.09 4.05 -4.87
C LEU A 21 8.14 3.63 -3.74
N GLY A 22 8.50 2.58 -2.99
CA GLY A 22 7.71 2.06 -1.88
C GLY A 22 7.53 3.10 -0.78
N VAL A 23 8.58 3.83 -0.43
CA VAL A 23 8.53 4.92 0.56
C VAL A 23 7.59 6.04 0.10
N LYS A 24 7.63 6.44 -1.18
CA LYS A 24 6.70 7.46 -1.71
C LYS A 24 5.25 7.00 -1.60
N MET A 25 4.97 5.76 -1.98
CA MET A 25 3.62 5.17 -1.90
C MET A 25 3.15 5.01 -0.46
N PHE A 26 4.05 4.65 0.46
CA PHE A 26 3.77 4.61 1.89
C PHE A 26 3.32 5.96 2.44
N PHE A 27 4.01 7.06 2.09
CA PHE A 27 3.59 8.40 2.53
C PHE A 27 2.22 8.79 1.98
N ILE A 28 1.94 8.48 0.71
CA ILE A 28 0.63 8.73 0.12
C ILE A 28 -0.47 7.99 0.90
N TYR A 29 -0.30 6.69 1.12
CA TYR A 29 -1.26 5.90 1.89
C TYR A 29 -1.41 6.41 3.33
N THR A 30 -0.29 6.74 3.97
CA THR A 30 -0.25 7.26 5.34
C THR A 30 -1.03 8.56 5.47
N LEU A 31 -0.95 9.48 4.49
CA LEU A 31 -1.73 10.72 4.53
C LEU A 31 -3.24 10.45 4.45
N VAL A 32 -3.67 9.53 3.58
CA VAL A 32 -5.09 9.16 3.48
C VAL A 32 -5.56 8.49 4.77
N TYR A 33 -4.78 7.55 5.30
CA TYR A 33 -5.08 6.87 6.56
C TYR A 33 -5.09 7.84 7.76
N ALA A 34 -4.16 8.79 7.81
CA ALA A 34 -4.13 9.81 8.84
C ALA A 34 -5.40 10.67 8.81
N GLY A 35 -5.92 10.99 7.63
CA GLY A 35 -7.22 11.65 7.47
C GLY A 35 -8.36 10.85 8.11
N PHE A 36 -8.44 9.55 7.85
CA PHE A 36 -9.40 8.65 8.48
C PHE A 36 -9.31 8.68 10.01
N VAL A 37 -8.09 8.52 10.55
CA VAL A 37 -7.85 8.52 11.99
C VAL A 37 -8.22 9.89 12.60
N LEU A 38 -7.80 10.99 11.99
CA LEU A 38 -8.09 12.34 12.48
C LEU A 38 -9.59 12.63 12.54
N ILE A 39 -10.36 12.24 11.52
CA ILE A 39 -11.81 12.39 11.52
C ILE A 39 -12.42 11.55 12.64
N GLY A 40 -11.97 10.29 12.80
CA GLY A 40 -12.45 9.41 13.86
C GLY A 40 -12.17 9.92 15.27
N LEU A 41 -11.03 10.60 15.48
CA LEU A 41 -10.65 11.16 16.77
C LEU A 41 -11.33 12.50 17.07
N THR A 42 -11.49 13.37 16.07
CA THR A 42 -11.98 14.73 16.29
C THR A 42 -13.49 14.85 16.14
N ARG A 43 -14.11 14.01 15.31
CA ARG A 43 -15.55 14.06 14.98
C ARG A 43 -16.12 12.65 14.77
N PRO A 44 -16.20 11.84 15.82
CA PRO A 44 -16.75 10.47 15.74
C PRO A 44 -18.21 10.46 15.26
N GLU A 45 -18.97 11.50 15.53
CA GLU A 45 -20.36 11.66 15.04
C GLU A 45 -20.45 11.51 13.51
N LEU A 46 -19.49 12.08 12.77
CA LEU A 46 -19.46 12.01 11.31
C LEU A 46 -19.18 10.59 10.83
N MET A 47 -18.31 9.85 11.52
CA MET A 47 -18.00 8.46 11.20
C MET A 47 -19.21 7.54 11.35
N GLY A 48 -20.15 7.89 12.24
CA GLY A 48 -21.38 7.14 12.50
C GLY A 48 -22.50 7.38 11.48
N LEU A 49 -22.43 8.44 10.66
CA LEU A 49 -23.48 8.77 9.70
C LEU A 49 -23.60 7.69 8.63
N GLU A 50 -24.82 7.30 8.29
CA GLU A 50 -25.09 6.40 7.17
C GLU A 50 -24.77 7.10 5.84
N LEU A 51 -24.09 6.38 4.94
CA LEU A 51 -23.68 6.89 3.64
C LEU A 51 -24.25 6.08 2.48
N ILE A 52 -23.90 4.80 2.37
CA ILE A 52 -24.28 3.94 1.25
C ILE A 52 -24.73 2.58 1.78
N GLY A 53 -25.88 2.09 1.31
CA GLY A 53 -26.38 0.75 1.65
C GLY A 53 -26.70 0.56 3.14
N GLY A 54 -27.08 1.64 3.84
CA GLY A 54 -27.33 1.63 5.28
C GLY A 54 -26.06 1.43 6.13
N GLN A 55 -24.87 1.55 5.53
CA GLN A 55 -23.60 1.47 6.25
C GLN A 55 -23.07 2.85 6.58
N ASN A 56 -22.41 2.94 7.74
CA ASN A 56 -21.83 4.19 8.21
C ASN A 56 -20.54 4.56 7.45
N ILE A 57 -20.17 5.84 7.55
CA ILE A 57 -18.96 6.39 6.92
C ILE A 57 -17.71 5.64 7.38
N ALA A 58 -17.61 5.25 8.65
CA ALA A 58 -16.46 4.51 9.16
C ALA A 58 -16.20 3.22 8.37
N ILE A 59 -17.27 2.43 8.15
CA ILE A 59 -17.20 1.17 7.42
C ILE A 59 -16.85 1.43 5.96
N VAL A 60 -17.57 2.33 5.29
CA VAL A 60 -17.34 2.62 3.86
C VAL A 60 -15.93 3.16 3.62
N TYR A 61 -15.46 4.08 4.45
CA TYR A 61 -14.10 4.62 4.37
C TYR A 61 -13.06 3.53 4.63
N GLY A 62 -13.25 2.72 5.68
CA GLY A 62 -12.37 1.61 6.01
C GLY A 62 -12.20 0.62 4.85
N PHE A 63 -13.30 0.21 4.21
CA PHE A 63 -13.25 -0.61 2.99
C PHE A 63 -12.56 0.11 1.83
N GLY A 64 -12.78 1.42 1.68
CA GLY A 64 -12.08 2.24 0.70
C GLY A 64 -10.56 2.22 0.88
N LEU A 65 -10.07 2.28 2.13
CA LEU A 65 -8.64 2.17 2.43
C LEU A 65 -8.06 0.80 2.04
N ILE A 66 -8.81 -0.28 2.27
CA ILE A 66 -8.39 -1.64 1.86
C ILE A 66 -8.27 -1.72 0.34
N VAL A 67 -9.28 -1.25 -0.39
CA VAL A 67 -9.26 -1.22 -1.87
C VAL A 67 -8.10 -0.37 -2.39
N LEU A 68 -7.87 0.79 -1.78
CA LEU A 68 -6.74 1.66 -2.11
C LEU A 68 -5.39 0.94 -1.90
N ALA A 69 -5.21 0.26 -0.77
CA ALA A 69 -3.98 -0.49 -0.49
C ALA A 69 -3.73 -1.59 -1.52
N ILE A 70 -4.78 -2.32 -1.93
CA ILE A 70 -4.68 -3.35 -2.98
C ILE A 70 -4.26 -2.73 -4.32
N ILE A 71 -4.90 -1.65 -4.75
CA ILE A 71 -4.57 -0.94 -5.99
C ILE A 71 -3.11 -0.46 -5.94
N MET A 72 -2.69 0.14 -4.83
CA MET A 72 -1.30 0.57 -4.65
C MET A 72 -0.33 -0.61 -4.70
N GLY A 73 -0.67 -1.76 -4.11
CA GLY A 73 0.13 -2.97 -4.21
C GLY A 73 0.35 -3.43 -5.65
N PHE A 74 -0.72 -3.45 -6.47
CA PHE A 74 -0.60 -3.78 -7.89
C PHE A 74 0.24 -2.77 -8.67
N ILE A 75 0.05 -1.47 -8.42
CA ILE A 75 0.85 -0.40 -9.03
C ILE A 75 2.32 -0.58 -8.67
N TYR A 76 2.63 -0.79 -7.40
CA TYR A 76 3.99 -1.00 -6.91
C TYR A 76 4.64 -2.21 -7.60
N ASN A 77 3.93 -3.34 -7.65
CA ASN A 77 4.41 -4.55 -8.29
C ASN A 77 4.74 -4.32 -9.77
N TYR A 78 3.81 -3.71 -10.51
CA TYR A 78 3.99 -3.41 -11.93
C TYR A 78 5.25 -2.55 -12.19
N PHE A 79 5.45 -1.49 -11.40
CA PHE A 79 6.64 -0.65 -11.54
C PHE A 79 7.92 -1.36 -11.12
N CYS A 80 7.88 -2.19 -10.08
CA CYS A 80 9.03 -2.99 -9.64
C CYS A 80 9.48 -3.98 -10.72
N THR A 81 8.54 -4.73 -11.32
CA THR A 81 8.85 -5.65 -12.43
C THR A 81 9.46 -4.91 -13.61
N LYS A 82 8.92 -3.74 -13.97
CA LYS A 82 9.48 -2.92 -15.06
C LYS A 82 10.91 -2.42 -14.75
N MET A 83 11.22 -2.12 -13.49
CA MET A 83 12.57 -1.73 -13.07
C MET A 83 13.54 -2.91 -13.10
N GLU A 84 13.11 -4.09 -12.67
CA GLU A 84 13.90 -5.33 -12.78
C GLU A 84 14.24 -5.65 -14.23
N ASP A 85 13.24 -5.64 -15.12
CA ASP A 85 13.43 -5.94 -16.54
C ASP A 85 14.42 -4.97 -17.19
N LYS A 86 14.42 -3.70 -16.80
CA LYS A 86 15.33 -2.69 -17.35
C LYS A 86 16.76 -2.79 -16.81
N MET A 87 16.94 -3.24 -15.57
CA MET A 87 18.22 -3.13 -14.86
C MET A 87 18.94 -4.48 -14.71
N ASN A 88 18.19 -5.59 -14.62
CA ASN A 88 18.73 -6.92 -14.36
C ASN A 88 18.71 -7.85 -15.58
N LYS A 89 17.87 -7.60 -16.59
CA LYS A 89 17.82 -8.40 -17.84
C LYS A 89 18.72 -7.87 -18.98
N ASN A 90 19.62 -6.91 -18.69
CA ASN A 90 20.65 -6.48 -19.65
C ASN A 90 21.86 -7.41 -19.61
#